data_AF-A0A924CYG9-F1
#
_entry.id   AF-A0A924CYG9-F1
#
_cell.length_a   1.000
_cell.length_b   1.000
_cell.length_c   1.000
_cell.angle_alpha   90.00
_cell.angle_beta   90.00
_cell.angle_gamma   90.00
#
_symmetry.space_group_name_H-M   'P 1'
#
loop_
_entity.id
_entity.type
_entity.pdbx_description
1 polymer ?
#
loop_
_entity_poly.entity_id
_entity_poly.type
_entity_poly.pdbx_seq_one_letter_code
_entity_poly.pdbx_strand_id
1 'polypeptide(L)'
;MIYILLNAPAIVAATLASLVIGALYLRLASLPQRGAGLLVTAAIAQGWFAAILAGALILAPAKAGDWTMAIGSAVVIWIGFVVPVSVVTLRARNYRWSAAVMDSLYWLVIMLVQALVLKSIGLVPPPA
;
A
#
# COMPACT_ATOMS: atom_id res chain seq x y z
N MET A 1 -4.54 -19.29 -0.33
CA MET A 1 -5.63 -18.29 -0.40
C MET A 1 -6.40 -18.15 0.90
N ILE A 2 -6.63 -19.23 1.67
CA ILE A 2 -7.33 -19.14 2.96
C ILE A 2 -6.70 -18.16 3.96
N TYR A 3 -5.37 -18.01 3.94
CA TYR A 3 -4.66 -17.07 4.82
C TYR A 3 -5.01 -15.59 4.54
N ILE A 4 -5.47 -15.22 3.33
CA ILE A 4 -5.97 -13.86 3.09
C ILE A 4 -7.28 -13.65 3.87
N LEU A 5 -8.16 -14.66 3.89
CA LEU A 5 -9.41 -14.60 4.64
C LEU A 5 -9.16 -14.60 6.15
N LEU A 6 -8.21 -15.40 6.63
CA LEU A 6 -7.80 -15.40 8.05
C LEU A 6 -7.26 -14.05 8.51
N ASN A 7 -6.57 -13.34 7.62
CA ASN A 7 -5.99 -12.03 7.90
C ASN A 7 -6.87 -10.86 7.41
N ALA A 8 -8.12 -11.13 7.01
CA ALA A 8 -9.04 -10.09 6.54
C ALA A 8 -9.21 -8.94 7.54
N PRO A 9 -9.31 -9.16 8.87
CA PRO A 9 -9.39 -8.05 9.83
C PRO A 9 -8.16 -7.13 9.79
N ALA A 10 -6.95 -7.70 9.72
CA ALA A 10 -5.71 -6.93 9.64
C ALA A 10 -5.60 -6.17 8.31
N ILE A 11 -5.99 -6.80 7.20
CA ILE A 11 -6.01 -6.19 5.86
C ILE A 11 -7.01 -5.03 5.81
N VAL A 12 -8.22 -5.22 6.34
CA VAL A 12 -9.23 -4.15 6.41
C VAL A 12 -8.75 -3.01 7.29
N ALA A 13 -8.16 -3.28 8.46
CA ALA A 13 -7.60 -2.25 9.32
C ALA A 13 -6.49 -1.45 8.62
N ALA A 14 -5.56 -2.14 7.94
CA ALA A 14 -4.49 -1.50 7.17
C ALA A 14 -5.06 -0.64 6.03
N THR A 15 -6.11 -1.11 5.35
CA THR A 15 -6.81 -0.39 4.29
C THR A 15 -7.47 0.88 4.82
N LEU A 16 -8.20 0.78 5.93
CA LEU A 16 -8.86 1.93 6.55
C LEU A 16 -7.84 2.97 7.03
N ALA A 17 -6.75 2.53 7.66
CA ALA A 17 -5.68 3.41 8.09
C ALA A 17 -5.05 4.14 6.90
N SER A 18 -4.73 3.43 5.82
CA SER A 18 -4.17 4.06 4.63
C SER A 18 -5.18 4.96 3.90
N LEU A 19 -6.48 4.68 3.99
CA LEU A 19 -7.52 5.53 3.40
C LEU A 19 -7.61 6.88 4.11
N VAL A 20 -7.49 6.89 5.44
CA VAL A 20 -7.41 8.13 6.23
C VAL A 20 -6.20 8.96 5.80
N ILE A 21 -5.04 8.32 5.62
CA ILE A 21 -3.81 8.98 5.15
C ILE A 21 -4.00 9.51 3.71
N GLY A 22 -4.64 8.73 2.84
CA GLY A 22 -4.96 9.15 1.48
C GLY A 22 -5.89 10.35 1.43
N ALA A 23 -6.95 10.36 2.24
CA ALA A 23 -7.86 11.48 2.36
C ALA A 23 -7.14 12.73 2.89
N LEU A 24 -6.23 12.58 3.86
CA LEU A 24 -5.41 13.68 4.38
C LEU A 24 -4.48 14.25 3.30
N TYR A 25 -3.79 13.40 2.54
CA TYR A 25 -2.94 13.83 1.44
C TYR A 25 -3.71 14.64 0.39
N LEU A 26 -4.88 14.14 -0.05
CA LEU A 26 -5.71 14.86 -1.01
C LEU A 26 -6.15 16.24 -0.51
N ARG A 27 -6.45 16.36 0.80
CA ARG A 27 -6.77 17.65 1.43
C ARG A 27 -5.57 18.59 1.43
N LEU A 28 -4.41 18.13 1.89
CA LEU A 28 -3.19 18.94 2.02
C LEU A 28 -2.63 19.37 0.66
N ALA A 29 -2.74 18.52 -0.34
CA ALA A 29 -2.28 18.80 -1.70
C ALA A 29 -3.29 19.64 -2.53
N SER A 30 -4.42 20.06 -1.94
CA SER A 30 -5.51 20.75 -2.63
C SER A 30 -5.97 20.05 -3.92
N LEU A 31 -5.88 18.71 -3.95
CA LEU A 31 -6.26 17.94 -5.12
C LEU A 31 -7.78 17.79 -5.17
N PRO A 32 -8.41 17.80 -6.37
CA PRO A 32 -9.85 17.69 -6.50
C PRO A 32 -10.38 16.40 -5.86
N GLN A 33 -11.15 16.53 -4.78
CA GLN A 33 -11.84 15.40 -4.15
C GLN A 33 -13.09 15.06 -4.95
N ARG A 34 -12.94 14.26 -6.00
CA ARG A 34 -14.06 13.97 -6.91
C ARG A 34 -14.78 12.66 -6.54
N GLY A 35 -15.83 12.83 -5.75
CA GLY A 35 -16.99 11.92 -5.67
C GLY A 35 -16.75 10.56 -5.02
N ALA A 36 -17.86 9.87 -4.73
CA ALA A 36 -17.84 8.52 -4.15
C ALA A 36 -17.06 7.51 -5.02
N GLY A 37 -17.03 7.71 -6.34
CA GLY A 37 -16.27 6.85 -7.27
C GLY A 37 -14.78 6.79 -6.95
N LEU A 38 -14.13 7.95 -6.74
CA LEU A 38 -12.70 7.97 -6.39
C LEU A 38 -12.43 7.29 -5.05
N LEU A 39 -13.32 7.48 -4.05
CA LEU A 39 -13.18 6.84 -2.74
C LEU A 39 -13.27 5.32 -2.86
N VAL A 40 -14.22 4.80 -3.65
CA VAL A 40 -14.36 3.37 -3.91
C VAL A 40 -13.13 2.84 -4.65
N THR A 41 -12.66 3.54 -5.68
CA THR A 41 -11.44 3.14 -6.40
C THR A 41 -10.22 3.13 -5.48
N ALA A 42 -10.06 4.14 -4.63
CA ALA A 42 -8.98 4.20 -3.65
C ALA A 42 -9.07 3.07 -2.63
N ALA A 43 -10.28 2.76 -2.13
CA ALA A 43 -10.49 1.69 -1.16
C ALA A 43 -10.15 0.32 -1.76
N ILE A 44 -10.58 0.06 -3.00
CA ILE A 44 -10.23 -1.18 -3.72
C ILE A 44 -8.73 -1.26 -3.95
N ALA A 45 -8.11 -0.19 -4.47
CA ALA A 45 -6.68 -0.18 -4.76
C ALA A 45 -5.84 -0.39 -3.49
N GLN A 46 -6.13 0.35 -2.43
CA GLN A 46 -5.42 0.24 -1.16
C GLN A 46 -5.66 -1.11 -0.48
N GLY A 47 -6.89 -1.64 -0.54
CA GLY A 47 -7.20 -2.97 -0.02
C GLY A 47 -6.44 -4.07 -0.76
N TRP A 48 -6.29 -3.92 -2.08
CA TRP A 48 -5.48 -4.83 -2.87
C TRP A 48 -4.00 -4.77 -2.50
N PHE A 49 -3.44 -3.57 -2.32
CA PHE A 49 -2.07 -3.39 -1.83
C PHE A 49 -1.86 -3.99 -0.44
N ALA A 50 -2.79 -3.77 0.48
CA ALA A 50 -2.73 -4.34 1.83
C ALA A 50 -2.75 -5.88 1.78
N ALA A 51 -3.56 -6.47 0.90
CA ALA A 51 -3.61 -7.92 0.72
C ALA A 51 -2.32 -8.49 0.11
N ILE A 52 -1.75 -7.83 -0.91
CA ILE A 52 -0.46 -8.21 -1.50
C ILE A 52 0.65 -8.13 -0.45
N LEU A 53 0.68 -7.04 0.32
CA LEU A 53 1.68 -6.84 1.35
C LEU A 53 1.53 -7.87 2.47
N ALA A 54 0.31 -8.16 2.93
CA ALA A 54 0.07 -9.23 3.90
C ALA A 54 0.57 -10.58 3.40
N GLY A 55 0.29 -10.92 2.13
CA GLY A 55 0.83 -12.12 1.49
C GLY A 55 2.35 -12.14 1.47
N ALA A 56 2.98 -11.03 1.13
CA ALA A 56 4.44 -10.90 1.15
C ALA A 56 5.02 -11.11 2.56
N LEU A 57 4.40 -10.53 3.60
CA LEU A 57 4.88 -10.66 4.98
C LEU A 57 4.67 -12.06 5.57
N ILE A 58 3.64 -12.79 5.13
CA ILE A 58 3.38 -14.16 5.55
C ILE A 58 4.36 -15.14 4.89
N LEU A 59 4.68 -14.93 3.61
CA LEU A 59 5.45 -15.86 2.81
C LEU A 59 6.95 -15.56 2.77
N ALA A 60 7.36 -14.34 3.12
CA ALA A 60 8.77 -13.97 3.10
C ALA A 60 9.56 -14.79 4.13
N PRO A 61 10.66 -15.46 3.72
CA PRO A 61 11.50 -16.16 4.67
C PRO A 61 12.14 -15.16 5.64
N ALA A 62 12.18 -15.51 6.92
CA ALA A 62 12.80 -14.68 7.96
C ALA A 62 14.33 -14.61 7.74
N LYS A 63 14.77 -13.56 7.05
CA LYS A 63 16.20 -13.27 6.78
C LYS A 63 16.74 -12.09 7.58
N ALA A 64 15.85 -11.32 8.20
CA ALA A 64 16.17 -10.18 9.07
C ALA A 64 15.11 -10.06 10.16
N GLY A 65 15.26 -9.09 11.07
CA GLY A 65 14.24 -8.81 12.09
C GLY A 65 12.89 -8.46 11.48
N ASP A 66 11.79 -8.84 12.13
CA ASP A 66 10.47 -8.77 11.53
C ASP A 66 10.04 -7.37 11.09
N TRP A 67 10.42 -6.33 11.83
CA TRP A 67 10.13 -4.94 11.47
C TRP A 67 10.92 -4.50 10.24
N THR A 68 12.17 -4.93 10.14
CA THR A 68 13.01 -4.71 8.95
C THR A 68 12.42 -5.42 7.74
N MET A 69 11.93 -6.65 7.91
CA MET A 69 11.21 -7.38 6.87
C MET A 69 9.93 -6.66 6.47
N ALA A 70 9.12 -6.19 7.44
CA ALA A 70 7.87 -5.49 7.17
C ALA A 70 8.05 -4.22 6.33
N ILE A 71 8.94 -3.34 6.78
CA ILE A 71 9.25 -2.09 6.08
C ILE A 71 10.00 -2.36 4.78
N GLY A 72 10.96 -3.29 4.80
CA GLY A 72 11.76 -3.67 3.63
C GLY A 72 10.90 -4.22 2.50
N SER A 73 9.95 -5.11 2.80
CA SER A 73 9.01 -5.64 1.80
C SER A 73 8.18 -4.52 1.17
N ALA A 74 7.66 -3.57 1.98
CA ALA A 74 6.92 -2.43 1.45
C ALA A 74 7.77 -1.57 0.49
N VAL A 75 9.01 -1.26 0.88
CA VAL A 75 9.94 -0.47 0.06
C VAL A 75 10.34 -1.21 -1.23
N VAL A 76 10.64 -2.50 -1.14
CA VAL A 76 11.05 -3.32 -2.30
C VAL A 76 9.91 -3.45 -3.31
N ILE A 77 8.69 -3.72 -2.85
CA ILE A 77 7.51 -3.78 -3.72
C ILE A 77 7.23 -2.40 -4.32
N TRP A 78 7.33 -1.33 -3.51
CA TRP A 78 7.15 0.04 -4.00
C TRP A 78 8.14 0.39 -5.13
N ILE A 79 9.44 0.20 -4.93
CA ILE A 79 10.45 0.58 -5.92
C ILE A 79 10.43 -0.35 -7.14
N GLY A 80 10.17 -1.64 -6.93
CA GLY A 80 10.16 -2.65 -7.99
C GLY A 80 8.91 -2.65 -8.86
N PHE A 81 7.77 -2.18 -8.34
CA PHE A 81 6.49 -2.21 -9.03
C PHE A 81 5.86 -0.84 -9.19
N VAL A 82 5.67 -0.10 -8.10
CA VAL A 82 4.86 1.12 -8.12
C VAL A 82 5.58 2.25 -8.85
N VAL A 83 6.84 2.51 -8.48
CA VAL A 83 7.65 3.56 -9.12
C VAL A 83 7.70 3.40 -10.65
N PRO A 84 8.10 2.25 -11.23
CA PRO A 84 8.20 2.13 -12.69
C PRO A 84 6.84 2.28 -13.37
N VAL A 85 5.77 1.69 -12.84
CA VAL A 85 4.43 1.78 -13.42
C VAL A 85 3.92 3.22 -13.37
N SER A 86 4.04 3.92 -12.24
CA SER A 86 3.63 5.31 -12.07
C SER A 86 4.43 6.25 -12.98
N VAL A 87 5.75 6.09 -13.01
CA VAL A 87 6.63 6.91 -13.87
C VAL A 87 6.28 6.68 -15.33
N VAL A 88 6.31 5.45 -15.83
CA VAL A 88 6.03 5.16 -17.25
C VAL A 88 4.64 5.68 -17.65
N THR A 89 3.62 5.45 -16.84
CA THR A 89 2.24 5.88 -17.13
C THR A 89 2.11 7.40 -17.20
N LEU A 90 2.65 8.13 -16.22
CA LEU A 90 2.54 9.58 -16.16
C LEU A 90 3.42 10.26 -17.21
N ARG A 91 4.60 9.71 -17.49
CA ARG A 91 5.47 10.18 -18.56
C ARG A 91 4.84 9.97 -19.94
N ALA A 92 4.24 8.81 -20.20
CA ALA A 92 3.54 8.53 -21.45
C ALA A 92 2.35 9.48 -21.69
N ARG A 93 1.74 9.99 -20.63
CA ARG A 93 0.65 10.98 -20.68
C ARG A 93 1.12 12.43 -20.60
N ASN A 94 2.42 12.70 -20.77
CA ASN A 94 3.03 14.04 -20.75
C ASN A 94 2.82 14.85 -19.44
N TYR A 95 2.59 14.19 -18.31
CA TYR A 95 2.59 14.86 -17.00
C TYR A 95 4.00 15.29 -16.60
N ARG A 96 4.14 16.24 -15.67
CA ARG A 96 5.44 16.70 -15.14
C ARG A 96 6.11 15.61 -14.32
N TRP A 97 7.45 15.57 -14.34
CA TRP A 97 8.23 14.66 -13.48
C TRP A 97 7.90 14.79 -11.99
N SER A 98 7.62 16.02 -11.54
CA SER A 98 7.20 16.28 -10.16
C SER A 98 5.92 15.53 -9.79
N ALA A 99 4.96 15.39 -10.71
CA ALA A 99 3.74 14.61 -10.47
C ALA A 99 4.05 13.12 -10.33
N ALA A 100 4.93 12.58 -11.17
CA ALA A 100 5.34 11.18 -11.07
C ALA A 100 6.06 10.88 -9.75
N VAL A 101 6.95 11.79 -9.31
CA VAL A 101 7.65 11.66 -8.03
C VAL A 101 6.68 11.76 -6.86
N MET A 102 5.76 12.74 -6.87
CA MET A 102 4.78 12.91 -5.78
C MET A 102 3.82 11.73 -5.69
N ASP A 103 3.27 11.26 -6.80
CA ASP A 103 2.39 10.08 -6.81
C ASP A 103 3.13 8.83 -6.34
N SER A 104 4.40 8.65 -6.75
CA SER A 104 5.21 7.53 -6.27
C SER A 104 5.46 7.61 -4.77
N LEU A 105 5.81 8.77 -4.24
CA LEU A 105 6.05 8.97 -2.80
C LEU A 105 4.77 8.82 -1.98
N TYR A 106 3.63 9.29 -2.51
CA TYR A 106 2.33 9.06 -1.92
C TYR A 106 2.08 7.56 -1.72
N TRP A 107 2.29 6.74 -2.74
CA TRP A 107 2.13 5.29 -2.62
C TRP A 107 3.11 4.64 -1.65
N LEU A 108 4.36 5.14 -1.56
CA LEU A 108 5.29 4.68 -0.55
C LEU A 108 4.73 4.89 0.86
N VAL A 109 4.23 6.09 1.16
CA VAL A 109 3.63 6.41 2.46
C VAL A 109 2.44 5.50 2.75
N ILE A 110 1.56 5.27 1.77
CA ILE A 110 0.44 4.34 1.89
C ILE A 110 0.92 2.92 2.27
N MET A 111 1.91 2.39 1.55
CA MET A 111 2.42 1.04 1.78
C MET A 111 3.15 0.92 3.12
N LEU A 112 3.88 1.96 3.56
CA LEU A 112 4.52 1.99 4.87
C LEU A 112 3.48 1.96 6.00
N VAL A 113 2.42 2.76 5.90
CA VAL A 113 1.32 2.74 6.88
C VAL A 113 0.68 1.36 6.94
N GLN A 114 0.43 0.73 5.79
CA GLN A 114 -0.10 -0.63 5.74
C GLN A 114 0.85 -1.64 6.39
N ALA A 115 2.15 -1.58 6.08
CA ALA A 115 3.16 -2.46 6.69
C ALA A 115 3.16 -2.35 8.21
N LEU A 116 3.12 -1.12 8.73
CA LEU A 116 3.09 -0.84 10.16
C LEU A 116 1.84 -1.44 10.81
N VAL A 117 0.66 -1.23 10.22
CA VAL A 117 -0.61 -1.75 10.76
C VAL A 117 -0.63 -3.28 10.73
N LEU A 118 -0.30 -3.89 9.60
CA LEU A 118 -0.26 -5.35 9.45
C LEU A 118 0.73 -5.97 10.45
N LYS A 119 1.92 -5.38 10.61
CA LYS A 119 2.90 -5.89 11.57
C LYS A 119 2.47 -5.69 13.01
N SER A 120 1.82 -4.59 13.34
CA SER A 120 1.34 -4.29 14.69
C SER A 120 0.20 -5.20 15.12
N ILE A 121 -0.74 -5.50 14.22
CA ILE A 121 -1.85 -6.43 14.48
C ILE A 121 -1.34 -7.88 14.52
N GLY A 122 -0.33 -8.18 13.70
CA GLY A 122 0.17 -9.53 13.49
C GLY A 122 -0.62 -10.24 12.39
N LEU A 123 0.04 -11.21 11.76
CA LEU A 123 -0.53 -12.02 10.69
C LEU A 123 -0.46 -13.49 11.05
N VAL A 124 -1.54 -14.21 10.73
CA VAL A 124 -1.65 -15.66 10.94
C VAL A 124 -1.05 -16.38 9.72
N PRO A 125 -0.05 -17.27 9.92
CA PRO A 125 0.52 -18.05 8.83
C PRO A 125 -0.48 -19.08 8.29
N PRO A 126 -0.28 -19.60 7.06
CA PRO A 126 -1.13 -20.66 6.52
C PRO A 126 -1.08 -21.92 7.41
N PRO A 127 -2.22 -22.60 7.61
CA PRO A 127 -2.23 -23.91 8.28
C PRO A 127 -1.39 -24.91 7.49
N ALA A 128 -0.69 -25.79 8.22
CA ALA A 128 0.14 -26.86 7.67
C ALA A 128 -0.71 -28.00 7.05
#